data_AF-A0A952H707-F1
#
_entry.id   AF-A0A952H707-F1
#
_cell.length_a   1.000
_cell.length_b   1.000
_cell.length_c   1.000
_cell.angle_alpha   90.00
_cell.angle_beta   90.00
_cell.angle_gamma   90.00
#
_symmetry.space_group_name_H-M   'P 1'
#
loop_
_entity.id
_entity.type
_entity.pdbx_description
1 polymer ?
#
loop_
_entity_poly.entity_id
_entity_poly.type
_entity_poly.pdbx_seq_one_letter_code
_entity_poly.pdbx_strand_id
1 'polypeptide(L)' 'MTQKVDRIVVVGGGSAGWMAAAALVTGLKGRTTVEVVESEDIGIIGVGEATFPSIRSYNQLIGIDERDF' A
#
# COMPACT_ATOMS: atom_id res chain seq x y z
N MET A 1 -21.60 -17.60 -9.48
CA MET A 1 -20.20 -17.90 -9.84
C MET A 1 -19.32 -17.01 -8.97
N THR A 2 -18.41 -17.57 -8.19
CA THR A 2 -17.43 -16.79 -7.43
C THR A 2 -16.07 -17.06 -8.06
N GLN A 3 -15.56 -16.11 -8.84
CA GLN A 3 -14.23 -16.20 -9.43
C GLN A 3 -13.20 -15.80 -8.38
N LYS A 4 -12.19 -16.64 -8.19
CA LYS A 4 -11.07 -16.34 -7.29
C LYS A 4 -10.20 -15.27 -7.94
N VAL A 5 -9.81 -14.25 -7.17
CA VAL A 5 -8.86 -13.24 -7.63
C VAL A 5 -7.45 -13.69 -7.22
N ASP A 6 -6.69 -14.20 -8.18
CA ASP A 6 -5.34 -14.72 -7.95
C ASP A 6 -4.25 -13.64 -8.01
N ARG A 7 -4.49 -12.53 -8.73
CA ARG A 7 -3.54 -11.43 -8.92
C ARG A 7 -4.22 -10.06 -8.86
N ILE A 8 -3.58 -9.12 -8.19
CA ILE A 8 -3.93 -7.69 -8.17
C ILE A 8 -2.70 -6.89 -8.61
N VAL A 9 -2.90 -5.97 -9.56
CA VAL A 9 -1.85 -5.06 -10.03
C VAL A 9 -2.24 -3.64 -9.65
N VAL A 10 -1.39 -2.98 -8.88
CA VAL A 10 -1.49 -1.55 -8.53
C VAL A 10 -0.66 -0.77 -9.54
N VAL A 11 -1.31 0.10 -10.31
CA VAL A 11 -0.63 0.94 -11.31
C VAL A 11 -0.41 2.32 -10.72
N GLY A 12 0.86 2.69 -10.56
CA GLY A 12 1.30 3.91 -9.89
C GLY A 12 1.90 3.61 -8.51
N GLY A 13 3.09 4.17 -8.26
CA GLY A 13 3.75 4.15 -6.96
C GLY A 13 3.30 5.31 -6.06
N GLY A 14 4.27 5.99 -5.44
CA GLY A 14 4.03 7.07 -4.47
C GLY A 14 3.26 6.60 -3.23
N SER A 15 2.81 7.54 -2.40
CA SER A 15 2.12 7.23 -1.14
C SER A 15 0.88 6.34 -1.37
N ALA A 16 0.03 6.68 -2.34
CA ALA A 16 -1.21 5.95 -2.60
C ALA A 16 -0.97 4.50 -3.06
N GLY A 17 -0.07 4.29 -4.02
CA GLY A 17 0.22 2.96 -4.57
C GLY A 17 0.82 2.02 -3.53
N TRP A 18 1.83 2.49 -2.81
CA TRP A 18 2.50 1.71 -1.77
C TRP A 18 1.59 1.44 -0.57
N MET A 19 0.76 2.42 -0.17
CA MET A 19 -0.19 2.21 0.92
C MET A 19 -1.27 1.18 0.56
N ALA A 20 -1.76 1.20 -0.69
CA ALA A 20 -2.71 0.19 -1.17
C ALA A 20 -2.08 -1.20 -1.20
N ALA A 21 -0.87 -1.33 -1.75
CA ALA A 21 -0.17 -2.60 -1.84
C ALA A 21 0.10 -3.22 -0.45
N ALA A 22 0.60 -2.44 0.51
CA ALA A 22 0.87 -2.91 1.87
C ALA A 22 -0.40 -3.40 2.59
N ALA A 23 -1.51 -2.66 2.47
CA ALA A 23 -2.79 -3.07 3.05
C ALA A 23 -3.32 -4.36 2.41
N LEU A 24 -3.21 -4.49 1.08
CA LEU A 24 -3.66 -5.67 0.34
C LEU A 24 -2.84 -6.92 0.72
N VAL A 25 -1.51 -6.82 0.75
CA VAL A 25 -0.64 -7.96 1.13
C VAL A 25 -0.97 -8.44 2.54
N THR A 26 -1.13 -7.52 3.48
CA THR A 26 -1.46 -7.85 4.87
C THR A 26 -2.87 -8.43 5.03
N GLY A 27 -3.88 -7.83 4.38
CA GLY A 27 -5.27 -8.29 4.46
C GLY A 27 -5.52 -9.63 3.76
N LEU A 28 -4.84 -9.87 2.63
CA LEU A 28 -5.02 -11.07 1.81
C LEU A 28 -4.17 -12.25 2.29
N LYS A 29 -3.19 -12.03 3.17
CA LYS A 29 -2.39 -13.08 3.84
C LYS A 29 -1.81 -14.10 2.85
N GLY A 30 -1.25 -13.61 1.74
CA GLY A 30 -0.62 -14.44 0.70
C GLY A 30 -1.58 -15.24 -0.19
N ARG A 31 -2.90 -15.05 -0.10
CA ARG A 31 -3.88 -15.75 -0.97
C ARG A 31 -3.92 -15.24 -2.41
N THR A 32 -3.40 -14.04 -2.63
CA THR A 32 -3.42 -13.29 -3.89
C THR A 32 -2.07 -12.61 -4.06
N THR A 33 -1.52 -12.65 -5.28
CA THR A 33 -0.29 -11.94 -5.61
C THR A 33 -0.61 -10.45 -5.80
N VAL A 34 0.18 -9.57 -5.18
CA VAL A 34 0.05 -8.11 -5.33
C VAL A 34 1.33 -7.59 -5.98
N GLU A 35 1.18 -6.86 -7.08
CA GLU A 35 2.29 -6.25 -7.83
C GLU A 35 2.07 -4.76 -7.97
N VAL A 36 3.14 -3.97 -7.85
CA VAL A 36 3.12 -2.52 -8.10
C VAL A 36 3.89 -2.25 -9.38
N VAL A 37 3.30 -1.48 -10.29
CA VAL A 37 3.97 -0.96 -11.49
C VAL A 37 4.11 0.55 -11.31
N GLU A 38 5.34 1.02 -11.07
CA GLU A 38 5.65 2.44 -10.96
C GLU A 38 6.48 2.92 -12.17
N SER A 39 6.35 4.21 -12.48
CA SER A 39 7.12 4.86 -13.54
C SER A 39 8.40 5.43 -12.97
N GLU A 40 9.55 5.13 -13.57
CA GLU A 40 10.83 5.77 -13.22
C GLU A 40 10.85 7.25 -13.63
N ASP A 41 10.08 7.63 -14.66
CA ASP A 41 10.06 8.99 -15.23
C ASP A 41 9.18 9.97 -14.44
N ILE A 42 8.23 9.45 -13.64
CA ILE A 42 7.28 10.27 -12.87
C ILE A 42 7.59 10.10 -11.39
N GLY A 43 8.38 11.03 -10.86
CA GLY A 43 8.74 11.07 -9.44
C GLY A 43 7.55 11.43 -8.52
N ILE A 44 7.76 11.20 -7.23
CA ILE A 44 6.79 11.60 -6.19
C ILE A 44 6.74 13.13 -6.04
N ILE A 45 5.58 13.63 -5.64
CA ILE A 45 5.41 15.05 -5.30
C ILE A 45 5.64 15.19 -3.78
N GLY A 46 6.77 15.80 -3.39
CA GLY A 46 7.10 16.06 -1.99
C GLY A 46 6.58 17.42 -1.51
N VAL A 47 5.28 17.54 -1.23
CA VAL A 47 4.65 18.81 -0.80
C VAL A 47 4.62 19.03 0.72
N GLY A 48 5.02 18.03 1.51
CA GLY A 48 4.83 18.03 2.96
C GLY A 48 3.37 17.74 3.30
N GLU A 49 3.06 16.48 3.60
CA GLU A 49 1.69 16.03 3.85
C GLU A 49 1.43 15.90 5.36
N ALA A 50 0.32 16.45 5.82
CA ALA A 50 -0.18 16.20 7.17
C ALA A 50 -1.10 14.97 7.17
N THR A 51 -1.06 14.18 8.26
CA THR A 51 -1.93 13.01 8.44
C THR A 51 -2.90 13.19 9.61
N PHE A 52 -3.95 12.38 9.64
CA PHE A 52 -4.84 12.25 10.81
C PHE A 52 -4.34 11.17 11.77
N PRO A 53 -4.81 11.13 13.04
CA PRO A 53 -4.45 10.09 14.01
C PRO A 53 -4.70 8.64 13.54
N SER A 54 -5.58 8.44 12.56
CA SER A 54 -5.85 7.14 11.93
C SER A 54 -4.62 6.50 11.26
N ILE A 55 -3.57 7.29 10.95
CA ILE A 55 -2.32 6.75 10.40
C ILE A 55 -1.68 5.73 11.36
N ARG A 56 -1.86 5.89 12.66
CA ARG A 56 -1.36 4.94 13.67
C ARG A 56 -2.02 3.57 13.53
N SER A 57 -3.34 3.56 13.29
CA SER A 57 -4.10 2.33 13.05
C SER A 57 -3.69 1.67 11.72
N TYR A 58 -3.37 2.48 10.71
CA TYR A 58 -2.84 1.98 9.45
C TYR A 58 -1.46 1.32 9.64
N ASN A 59 -0.53 1.98 10.32
CA ASN A 59 0.81 1.42 10.60
C ASN A 59 0.72 0.11 11.40
N GLN A 60 -0.13 0.07 12.43
CA GLN A 60 -0.41 -1.17 13.17
C GLN A 60 -0.98 -2.28 12.30
N LEU A 61 -1.91 -1.94 11.38
CA LEU A 61 -2.48 -2.92 10.44
C LEU A 61 -1.41 -3.57 9.59
N ILE A 62 -0.45 -2.79 9.07
CA ILE A 62 0.61 -3.30 8.18
C ILE A 62 1.87 -3.74 8.92
N GLY A 63 1.89 -3.67 10.25
CA GLY A 63 2.98 -4.17 11.09
C GLY A 63 4.20 -3.24 11.18
N ILE A 64 4.03 -1.94 10.95
CA ILE A 64 5.07 -0.92 11.14
C ILE A 64 5.04 -0.41 12.58
N ASP A 65 6.18 -0.44 13.25
CA ASP A 65 6.34 0.19 14.58
C ASP A 65 6.30 1.71 14.44
N GLU A 66 5.57 2.37 15.34
CA GLU A 66 5.38 3.82 15.29
C GLU A 66 6.69 4.61 15.51
N ARG A 67 7.71 4.04 16.14
CA ARG A 67 9.01 4.70 16.35
C ARG A 67 9.93 4.61 15.15
N ASP A 68 9.70 3.62 14.29
CA ASP A 68 10.46 3.41 13.06
C ASP A 68 9.90 4.21 11.88
N PHE A 69 8.71 4.80 12.04
CA PHE A 69 8.02 5.66 11.08
C PHE A 69 8.21 7.15 11.42
#